data_AF-A0A6J8BE64-F1
#
_entry.id   AF-A0A6J8BE64-F1
#
_cell.length_a   1.000
_cell.length_b   1.000
_cell.length_c   1.000
_cell.angle_alpha   90.00
_cell.angle_beta   90.00
_cell.angle_gamma   90.00
#
_symmetry.space_group_name_H-M   'P 1'
#
loop_
_entity.id
_entity.type
_entity.pdbx_description
1 polymer ?
#
loop_
_entity_poly.entity_id
_entity_poly.type
_entity_poly.pdbx_seq_one_letter_code
_entity_poly.pdbx_strand_id
1 'polypeptide(L)'
;MIPGRRKTYCQCQHLIVISTNIPYRILVDIFNDASQISTKKGNIIQSPGCTDIFYVADNKSKKAKEVAVNFKSWNIKCEKVCFRFNAYSICEHTLALAESRGGLRDYLAKYKLKKNRVTVTKISNFGLSKTRGKKASSATLKRKGSANKQSLEVNEYRQDTEVQRPDLNKQPFHLTFIAGIIRKCYGCGQSFSDKHRNVPNDLVLKRYDHRMYLSPRSKILKQSVSLQNTYFHLNVDCARKKDPQFEFQDVLIHNEIKQSLSDEHLLLLESLEIQR
;
A
#
# COMPACT_ATOMS: atom_id res chain seq x y z
N MET A 1 -64.03 -2.96 -4.63
CA MET A 1 -63.48 -2.05 -5.66
C MET A 1 -63.14 -0.74 -5.00
N ILE A 2 -61.85 -0.41 -4.85
CA ILE A 2 -61.39 0.85 -4.23
C ILE A 2 -60.56 1.59 -5.29
N PRO A 3 -60.91 2.83 -5.67
CA PRO A 3 -60.22 3.56 -6.72
C PRO A 3 -58.91 4.15 -6.19
N GLY A 4 -57.93 4.21 -7.09
CA GLY A 4 -56.55 4.55 -6.78
C GLY A 4 -56.34 5.99 -6.34
N ARG A 5 -55.36 6.15 -5.44
CA ARG A 5 -54.57 7.38 -5.33
C ARG A 5 -53.18 7.11 -5.85
N ARG A 6 -52.95 7.48 -7.12
CA ARG A 6 -51.60 7.73 -7.64
C ARG A 6 -51.04 8.93 -6.89
N LYS A 7 -50.25 8.68 -5.84
CA LYS A 7 -49.34 9.70 -5.32
C LYS A 7 -48.07 9.61 -6.15
N THR A 8 -47.97 10.49 -7.13
CA THR A 8 -46.71 10.90 -7.75
C THR A 8 -45.77 11.36 -6.63
N TYR A 9 -44.84 10.50 -6.22
CA TYR A 9 -43.90 10.85 -5.17
C TYR A 9 -42.84 11.80 -5.73
N CYS A 10 -42.96 13.03 -5.24
CA CYS A 10 -42.06 14.15 -5.35
C CYS A 10 -40.58 13.76 -5.32
N GLN A 11 -39.80 14.46 -6.14
CA GLN A 11 -38.34 14.61 -6.03
C GLN A 11 -37.97 15.16 -4.64
N CYS A 12 -37.97 14.34 -3.61
CA CYS A 12 -37.42 14.70 -2.32
C CYS A 12 -35.92 14.48 -2.36
N GLN A 13 -35.20 15.54 -2.74
CA GLN A 13 -33.79 15.77 -2.43
C GLN A 13 -33.57 15.65 -0.91
N HIS A 14 -33.49 14.44 -0.39
CA HIS A 14 -32.86 14.20 0.91
C HIS A 14 -31.35 14.16 0.68
N LEU A 15 -30.77 15.33 0.39
CA LEU A 15 -29.35 15.58 0.59
C LEU A 15 -29.10 15.64 2.11
N ILE A 16 -29.23 14.50 2.77
CA ILE A 16 -28.55 14.28 4.03
C ILE A 16 -27.07 14.37 3.66
N VAL A 17 -26.41 15.48 4.04
CA VAL A 17 -24.96 15.59 3.92
C VAL A 17 -24.38 14.49 4.79
N ILE A 18 -24.04 13.37 4.17
CA ILE A 18 -23.33 12.31 4.83
C ILE A 18 -21.87 12.76 4.83
N SER A 19 -21.38 13.24 5.98
CA SER A 19 -19.95 13.40 6.18
C SER A 19 -19.31 12.03 6.07
N THR A 20 -18.74 11.73 4.91
CA THR A 20 -18.07 10.47 4.62
C THR A 20 -16.73 10.75 3.99
N ASN A 21 -15.80 9.82 4.15
CA ASN A 21 -14.52 9.82 3.44
C ASN A 21 -14.66 9.29 2.00
N ILE A 22 -15.86 9.30 1.42
CA ILE A 22 -16.14 8.84 0.07
C ILE A 22 -16.22 10.07 -0.84
N PRO A 23 -15.48 10.10 -1.97
CA PRO A 23 -15.62 11.17 -2.95
C PRO A 23 -17.08 11.37 -3.38
N TYR A 24 -17.52 12.63 -3.44
CA TYR A 24 -18.92 12.99 -3.71
C TYR A 24 -19.49 12.33 -4.97
N ARG A 25 -18.71 12.29 -6.07
CA ARG A 25 -19.12 11.63 -7.33
C ARG A 25 -19.49 10.16 -7.12
N ILE A 26 -18.68 9.43 -6.35
CA ILE A 26 -18.90 8.01 -6.07
C ILE A 26 -20.17 7.81 -5.24
N LEU A 27 -20.42 8.69 -4.27
CA LEU A 27 -21.66 8.67 -3.50
C LEU A 27 -22.87 8.88 -4.41
N VAL A 28 -22.86 9.89 -5.26
CA VAL A 28 -23.96 10.18 -6.20
C VAL A 28 -24.25 8.94 -7.06
N ASP A 29 -23.22 8.30 -7.61
CA ASP A 29 -23.40 7.08 -8.41
C ASP A 29 -23.98 5.92 -7.60
N ILE A 30 -23.55 5.75 -6.34
CA ILE A 30 -24.09 4.72 -5.43
C ILE A 30 -25.60 4.94 -5.20
N PHE A 31 -26.02 6.19 -4.94
CA PHE A 31 -27.42 6.52 -4.70
C PHE A 31 -28.27 6.39 -5.97
N ASN A 32 -27.75 6.82 -7.12
CA ASN A 32 -28.43 6.68 -8.40
C ASN A 32 -28.65 5.21 -8.76
N ASP A 33 -27.59 4.39 -8.63
CA ASP A 33 -27.68 2.95 -8.89
C ASP A 33 -28.67 2.27 -7.92
N ALA A 34 -28.65 2.65 -6.63
CA ALA A 34 -29.59 2.14 -5.64
C ALA A 34 -31.05 2.48 -5.98
N SER A 35 -31.30 3.72 -6.42
CA SER A 35 -32.63 4.18 -6.82
C SER A 35 -33.17 3.32 -7.96
N GLN A 36 -32.37 3.11 -9.02
CA GLN A 36 -32.75 2.26 -10.16
C GLN A 36 -33.06 0.82 -9.75
N ILE A 37 -32.29 0.25 -8.82
CA ILE A 37 -32.53 -1.10 -8.30
C ILE A 37 -33.86 -1.14 -7.54
N SER A 38 -34.11 -0.16 -6.68
CA SER A 38 -35.31 -0.10 -5.82
C SER A 38 -36.62 0.10 -6.59
N THR A 39 -36.59 0.77 -7.75
CA THR A 39 -37.79 1.06 -8.56
C THR A 39 -38.31 -0.17 -9.30
N LYS A 40 -37.44 -1.12 -9.66
CA LYS A 40 -37.81 -2.28 -10.47
C LYS A 40 -38.32 -3.43 -9.59
N LYS A 41 -39.56 -3.86 -9.83
CA LYS A 41 -40.15 -5.00 -9.12
C LYS A 41 -39.40 -6.28 -9.48
N GLY A 42 -39.03 -7.08 -8.46
CA GLY A 42 -38.28 -8.33 -8.65
C GLY A 42 -36.75 -8.19 -8.59
N ASN A 43 -36.21 -6.99 -8.46
CA ASN A 43 -34.76 -6.80 -8.30
C ASN A 43 -34.23 -7.12 -6.90
N ILE A 44 -35.12 -7.20 -5.91
CA ILE A 44 -34.78 -7.56 -4.53
C ILE A 44 -35.64 -8.79 -4.19
N ILE A 45 -34.99 -9.93 -4.05
CA ILE A 45 -35.64 -11.22 -3.79
C ILE A 45 -35.13 -11.76 -2.47
N GLN A 46 -36.04 -12.21 -1.62
CA GLN A 46 -35.66 -12.87 -0.37
C GLN A 46 -35.19 -14.30 -0.64
N SER A 47 -34.12 -14.73 0.02
CA SER A 47 -33.67 -16.12 -0.08
C SER A 47 -34.75 -17.06 0.47
N PRO A 48 -35.07 -18.17 -0.23
CA PRO A 48 -36.01 -19.16 0.29
C PRO A 48 -35.48 -19.72 1.61
N GLY A 49 -36.34 -19.80 2.64
CA GLY A 49 -35.99 -20.35 3.95
C GLY A 49 -35.17 -19.43 4.87
N CYS A 50 -34.84 -18.21 4.45
CA CYS A 50 -34.11 -17.25 5.30
C CYS A 50 -34.80 -15.88 5.28
N THR A 51 -35.05 -15.30 6.45
CA THR A 51 -35.63 -13.95 6.57
C THR A 51 -34.60 -12.84 6.36
N ASP A 52 -33.35 -13.15 6.66
CA ASP A 52 -32.30 -12.16 6.87
C ASP A 52 -31.36 -12.03 5.66
N ILE A 53 -31.58 -12.80 4.59
CA ILE A 53 -30.72 -12.83 3.40
C ILE A 53 -31.54 -12.49 2.16
N PHE A 54 -31.02 -11.57 1.35
CA PHE A 54 -31.63 -11.07 0.13
C PHE A 54 -30.67 -11.15 -1.04
N TYR A 55 -31.19 -11.47 -2.22
CA TYR A 55 -30.49 -11.33 -3.49
C TYR A 55 -30.93 -10.02 -4.14
N VAL A 56 -29.97 -9.14 -4.37
CA VAL A 56 -30.19 -7.82 -4.97
C VAL A 56 -29.52 -7.78 -6.33
N ALA A 57 -30.27 -7.40 -7.36
CA ALA A 57 -29.78 -7.25 -8.72
C ALA A 57 -28.65 -6.20 -8.79
N ASP A 58 -27.68 -6.45 -9.67
CA ASP A 58 -26.55 -5.56 -9.93
C ASP A 58 -26.74 -4.97 -11.33
N ASN A 59 -26.75 -3.64 -11.46
CA ASN A 59 -26.91 -3.00 -12.77
C ASN A 59 -25.71 -3.26 -13.69
N LYS A 60 -24.55 -3.61 -13.13
CA LYS A 60 -23.28 -3.78 -13.87
C LYS A 60 -22.94 -5.24 -14.11
N SER A 61 -23.63 -6.17 -13.46
CA SER A 61 -23.34 -7.60 -13.48
C SER A 61 -24.62 -8.41 -13.61
N LYS A 62 -24.60 -9.44 -14.47
CA LYS A 62 -25.71 -10.40 -14.57
C LYS A 62 -25.94 -11.21 -13.30
N LYS A 63 -24.93 -11.29 -12.42
CA LYS A 63 -25.02 -11.97 -11.13
C LYS A 63 -25.51 -11.01 -10.05
N ALA A 64 -26.63 -11.38 -9.42
CA ALA A 64 -27.13 -10.72 -8.20
C ALA A 64 -26.14 -10.86 -7.05
N LYS A 65 -26.20 -9.93 -6.09
CA LYS A 65 -25.38 -9.94 -4.88
C LYS A 65 -26.20 -10.39 -3.69
N GLU A 66 -25.61 -11.25 -2.88
CA GLU A 66 -26.18 -11.61 -1.59
C GLU A 66 -26.00 -10.46 -0.59
N VAL A 67 -27.07 -10.10 0.09
CA VAL A 67 -27.11 -9.04 1.10
C VAL A 67 -27.77 -9.58 2.35
N ALA A 68 -27.00 -9.65 3.43
CA ALA A 68 -27.48 -10.04 4.75
C ALA A 68 -27.89 -8.82 5.56
N VAL A 69 -29.02 -8.88 6.26
CA VAL A 69 -29.55 -7.81 7.10
C VAL A 69 -29.94 -8.34 8.47
N ASN A 70 -29.58 -7.60 9.51
CA ASN A 70 -30.15 -7.78 10.84
C ASN A 70 -31.19 -6.67 11.07
N PHE A 71 -32.48 -7.00 11.02
CA PHE A 71 -33.57 -6.01 11.08
C PHE A 71 -33.65 -5.27 12.43
N LYS A 72 -33.31 -5.92 13.55
CA LYS A 72 -33.31 -5.26 14.88
C LYS A 72 -32.30 -4.13 14.95
N SER A 73 -31.18 -4.28 14.24
CA SER A 73 -30.04 -3.37 14.33
C SER A 73 -29.75 -2.66 13.02
N TRP A 74 -30.52 -2.85 11.95
CA TRP A 74 -30.22 -2.34 10.61
C TRP A 74 -28.76 -2.50 10.19
N ASN A 75 -28.12 -3.58 10.60
CA ASN A 75 -26.76 -3.91 10.20
C ASN A 75 -26.82 -4.71 8.90
N ILE A 76 -26.59 -4.03 7.79
CA ILE A 76 -26.67 -4.61 6.44
C ILE A 76 -25.26 -4.85 5.91
N LYS A 77 -25.02 -6.05 5.39
CA LYS A 77 -23.74 -6.45 4.79
C LYS A 77 -23.97 -7.02 3.39
N CYS A 78 -23.24 -6.49 2.42
CA CYS A 78 -23.19 -7.08 1.09
C CYS A 78 -22.14 -8.19 1.02
N GLU A 79 -22.28 -9.04 -0.01
CA GLU A 79 -21.30 -10.03 -0.42
C GLU A 79 -19.87 -9.43 -0.57
N LYS A 80 -18.85 -10.21 -0.21
CA LYS A 80 -17.43 -9.77 -0.23
C LYS A 80 -16.92 -9.43 -1.63
N VAL A 81 -17.55 -9.98 -2.67
CA VAL A 81 -17.24 -9.69 -4.08
C VAL A 81 -17.95 -8.42 -4.58
N CYS A 82 -18.61 -7.64 -3.72
CA CYS A 82 -19.08 -6.31 -4.06
C CYS A 82 -17.94 -5.30 -3.85
N PHE A 83 -17.45 -4.70 -4.94
CA PHE A 83 -16.36 -3.73 -4.92
C PHE A 83 -16.66 -2.54 -4.00
N ARG A 84 -17.81 -1.89 -4.21
CA ARG A 84 -18.22 -0.70 -3.45
C ARG A 84 -18.37 -0.99 -1.96
N PHE A 85 -18.99 -2.12 -1.61
CA PHE A 85 -19.14 -2.50 -0.21
C PHE A 85 -17.79 -2.82 0.45
N ASN A 86 -16.89 -3.53 -0.24
CA ASN A 86 -15.58 -3.84 0.30
C ASN A 86 -14.70 -2.58 0.47
N ALA A 87 -14.82 -1.61 -0.44
CA ALA A 87 -14.09 -0.35 -0.40
C ALA A 87 -14.63 0.61 0.65
N TYR A 88 -15.96 0.81 0.67
CA TYR A 88 -16.62 1.91 1.38
C TYR A 88 -17.55 1.47 2.51
N SER A 89 -17.80 0.16 2.65
CA SER A 89 -18.80 -0.42 3.57
C SER A 89 -20.23 0.07 3.33
N ILE A 90 -20.48 0.60 2.14
CA ILE A 90 -21.79 1.04 1.62
C ILE A 90 -21.77 0.78 0.10
N CYS A 91 -22.88 0.33 -0.45
CA CYS A 91 -23.05 0.12 -1.88
C CYS A 91 -24.52 0.30 -2.29
N GLU A 92 -24.75 0.29 -3.58
CA GLU A 92 -26.07 0.35 -4.21
C GLU A 92 -27.01 -0.76 -3.69
N HIS A 93 -26.47 -1.97 -3.47
CA HIS A 93 -27.25 -3.13 -3.03
C HIS A 93 -27.74 -2.98 -1.59
N THR A 94 -26.89 -2.52 -0.67
CA THR A 94 -27.27 -2.34 0.73
C THR A 94 -28.24 -1.17 0.91
N LEU A 95 -28.06 -0.10 0.12
CA LEU A 95 -28.97 1.04 0.11
C LEU A 95 -30.34 0.69 -0.46
N ALA A 96 -30.38 0.00 -1.61
CA ALA A 96 -31.64 -0.42 -2.22
C ALA A 96 -32.43 -1.35 -1.29
N LEU A 97 -31.75 -2.27 -0.59
CA LEU A 97 -32.39 -3.12 0.41
C LEU A 97 -32.92 -2.30 1.59
N ALA A 98 -32.11 -1.38 2.14
CA ALA A 98 -32.52 -0.53 3.26
C ALA A 98 -33.76 0.31 2.92
N GLU A 99 -33.78 0.91 1.72
CA GLU A 99 -34.90 1.70 1.21
C GLU A 99 -36.16 0.84 1.03
N SER A 100 -36.04 -0.31 0.38
CA SER A 100 -37.17 -1.22 0.12
C SER A 100 -37.85 -1.75 1.38
N ARG A 101 -37.15 -1.71 2.52
CA ARG A 101 -37.64 -2.17 3.84
C ARG A 101 -37.90 -1.02 4.81
N GLY A 102 -37.79 0.24 4.36
CA GLY A 102 -38.07 1.42 5.17
C GLY A 102 -37.04 1.75 6.24
N GLY A 103 -35.87 1.10 6.22
CA GLY A 103 -34.79 1.24 7.21
C GLY A 103 -33.61 2.11 6.79
N LEU A 104 -33.76 2.90 5.71
CA LEU A 104 -32.66 3.69 5.17
C LEU A 104 -32.05 4.64 6.21
N ARG A 105 -32.90 5.34 6.97
CA ARG A 105 -32.46 6.32 7.98
C ARG A 105 -31.59 5.66 9.06
N ASP A 106 -32.03 4.52 9.59
CA ASP A 106 -31.30 3.79 10.63
C ASP A 106 -29.98 3.22 10.12
N TYR A 107 -29.99 2.69 8.89
CA TYR A 107 -28.78 2.20 8.23
C TYR A 107 -27.74 3.32 8.04
N LEU A 108 -28.16 4.50 7.54
CA LEU A 108 -27.30 5.65 7.35
C LEU A 108 -26.80 6.25 8.67
N ALA A 109 -27.63 6.30 9.70
CA ALA A 109 -27.22 6.73 11.04
C ALA A 109 -26.09 5.85 11.58
N LYS A 110 -26.21 4.52 11.44
CA LYS A 110 -25.14 3.59 11.83
C LYS A 110 -23.88 3.71 10.98
N TYR A 111 -24.04 4.02 9.69
CA TYR A 111 -22.90 4.27 8.82
C TYR A 111 -22.10 5.48 9.30
N LYS A 112 -22.77 6.59 9.67
CA LYS A 112 -22.12 7.81 10.20
C LYS A 112 -21.38 7.56 11.52
N LEU A 113 -21.95 6.74 12.41
CA LEU A 113 -21.33 6.40 13.69
C LEU A 113 -20.04 5.58 13.52
N LYS A 114 -19.90 4.84 12.42
CA LYS A 114 -18.66 4.13 12.09
C LYS A 114 -17.70 5.13 11.46
N LYS A 115 -16.60 5.44 12.16
CA LYS A 115 -15.43 6.13 11.58
C LYS A 115 -14.74 5.22 10.56
N ASN A 116 -15.38 4.97 9.42
CA ASN A 116 -14.82 4.20 8.33
C ASN A 116 -13.75 5.03 7.62
N ARG A 117 -12.49 4.65 7.80
CA ARG A 117 -11.39 5.15 6.97
C ARG A 117 -11.36 4.34 5.67
N VAL A 118 -11.69 5.01 4.57
CA VAL A 118 -11.47 4.46 3.23
C VAL A 118 -9.97 4.22 3.07
N THR A 119 -9.59 2.98 2.78
CA THR A 119 -8.19 2.59 2.59
C THR A 119 -7.97 2.27 1.12
N VAL A 120 -7.14 3.06 0.44
CA VAL A 120 -6.82 2.87 -0.99
C VAL A 120 -6.36 1.44 -1.28
N THR A 121 -5.65 0.82 -0.33
CA THR A 121 -5.20 -0.57 -0.39
C THR A 121 -6.34 -1.59 -0.54
N LYS A 122 -7.53 -1.33 0.02
CA LYS A 122 -8.70 -2.24 -0.16
C LYS A 122 -9.28 -2.12 -1.56
N ILE A 123 -9.24 -0.93 -2.13
CA ILE A 123 -9.68 -0.64 -3.50
C ILE A 123 -8.73 -1.32 -4.49
N SER A 124 -7.42 -1.12 -4.32
CA SER A 124 -6.40 -1.65 -5.23
C SER A 124 -6.29 -3.18 -5.20
N ASN A 125 -6.55 -3.80 -4.04
CA ASN A 125 -6.45 -5.26 -3.90
C ASN A 125 -7.76 -6.01 -4.17
N PHE A 126 -8.82 -5.32 -4.58
CA PHE A 126 -10.09 -5.97 -4.84
C PHE A 126 -9.98 -6.99 -6.00
N GLY A 127 -10.49 -8.20 -5.77
CA GLY A 127 -10.42 -9.31 -6.74
C GLY A 127 -9.03 -9.95 -6.90
N LEU A 128 -8.01 -9.47 -6.16
CA LEU A 128 -6.69 -10.09 -6.18
C LEU A 128 -6.60 -11.25 -5.18
N SER A 129 -5.84 -12.30 -5.51
CA SER A 129 -5.59 -13.38 -4.57
C SER A 129 -4.75 -12.89 -3.38
N LYS A 130 -4.94 -13.48 -2.20
CA LYS A 130 -4.21 -13.11 -0.96
C LYS A 130 -2.68 -13.30 -1.04
N THR A 131 -2.23 -14.00 -2.08
CA THR A 131 -0.82 -14.32 -2.37
C THR A 131 -0.28 -13.56 -3.58
N ARG A 132 -1.10 -12.78 -4.30
CA ARG A 132 -0.65 -11.97 -5.42
C ARG A 132 0.34 -10.91 -4.91
N GLY A 133 1.51 -10.83 -5.52
CA GLY A 133 2.60 -9.95 -5.08
C GLY A 133 3.37 -10.45 -3.85
N LYS A 134 2.97 -11.58 -3.22
CA LYS A 134 3.80 -12.23 -2.19
C LYS A 134 4.82 -13.11 -2.88
N LYS A 135 6.10 -12.72 -2.83
CA LYS A 135 7.21 -13.60 -3.17
C LYS A 135 7.08 -14.86 -2.30
N ALA A 136 7.04 -16.04 -2.92
CA ALA A 136 6.94 -17.30 -2.22
C ALA A 136 8.02 -17.37 -1.13
N SER A 137 7.65 -17.81 0.08
CA SER A 137 8.64 -18.02 1.12
C SER A 137 9.62 -19.10 0.65
N SER A 138 10.89 -18.96 1.03
CA SER A 138 11.99 -19.86 0.64
C SER A 138 11.72 -21.34 0.93
N ALA A 139 10.73 -21.64 1.77
CA ALA A 139 10.31 -22.99 2.16
C ALA A 139 9.49 -23.74 1.10
N THR A 140 8.88 -23.07 0.12
CA THR A 140 8.03 -23.72 -0.91
C THR A 140 8.69 -23.80 -2.29
N LEU A 141 9.87 -23.21 -2.47
CA LEU A 141 10.70 -23.47 -3.64
C LEU A 141 11.39 -24.83 -3.49
N LYS A 142 10.67 -25.93 -3.73
CA LYS A 142 11.34 -27.14 -4.23
C LYS A 142 11.92 -26.77 -5.60
N ARG A 143 13.15 -26.25 -5.60
CA ARG A 143 13.96 -26.18 -6.83
C ARG A 143 13.97 -27.61 -7.39
N LYS A 144 13.42 -27.80 -8.59
CA LYS A 144 13.80 -28.96 -9.40
C LYS A 144 15.33 -28.85 -9.53
N GLY A 145 16.03 -29.80 -8.90
CA GLY A 145 17.48 -29.87 -8.91
C GLY A 145 18.03 -30.00 -10.32
N SER A 146 19.33 -29.79 -10.39
CA SER A 146 20.27 -29.71 -11.51
C SER A 146 20.30 -30.86 -12.53
N ALA A 147 19.23 -31.62 -12.72
CA ALA A 147 19.23 -32.80 -13.60
C ALA A 147 19.15 -32.49 -15.11
N ASN A 148 19.31 -31.23 -15.55
CA ASN A 148 19.26 -30.92 -16.98
C ASN A 148 20.13 -29.72 -17.38
N LYS A 149 21.43 -29.80 -17.08
CA LYS A 149 22.43 -29.05 -17.84
C LYS A 149 23.42 -30.04 -18.42
N GLN A 150 23.28 -30.32 -19.71
CA GLN A 150 24.44 -30.70 -20.51
C GLN A 150 25.42 -29.52 -20.41
N SER A 151 26.50 -29.73 -19.68
CA SER A 151 27.63 -28.81 -19.58
C SER A 151 28.34 -28.80 -20.92
N LEU A 152 28.33 -27.66 -21.61
CA LEU A 152 29.25 -27.40 -22.71
C LEU A 152 30.60 -27.03 -22.10
N GLU A 153 31.65 -27.68 -22.57
CA GLU A 153 33.04 -27.45 -22.18
C GLU A 153 33.45 -26.01 -22.49
N VAL A 154 34.08 -25.36 -21.51
CA VAL A 154 34.67 -24.03 -21.66
C VAL A 154 36.14 -24.23 -22.03
N ASN A 155 36.50 -23.84 -23.26
CA ASN A 155 37.89 -23.77 -23.68
C ASN A 155 38.66 -22.74 -22.84
N GLU A 156 39.79 -23.18 -22.28
CA GLU A 156 40.81 -22.32 -21.68
C GLU A 156 41.31 -21.31 -22.72
N TYR A 157 41.19 -20.02 -22.39
CA TYR A 157 41.98 -18.97 -23.01
C TYR A 157 42.74 -18.18 -21.95
N ARG A 158 44.06 -18.14 -22.18
CA ARG A 158 45.19 -17.46 -21.56
C ARG A 158 44.90 -16.38 -20.50
N GLN A 159 45.58 -16.56 -19.37
CA GLN A 159 45.87 -15.54 -18.37
C GLN A 159 46.76 -14.47 -18.99
N ASP A 160 46.27 -13.24 -19.12
CA ASP A 160 47.13 -12.05 -19.23
C ASP A 160 46.41 -10.83 -18.65
N THR A 161 47.06 -10.22 -17.65
CA THR A 161 46.81 -8.94 -16.97
C THR A 161 45.49 -8.73 -16.21
N GLU A 162 45.61 -8.69 -14.87
CA GLU A 162 44.60 -8.19 -13.94
C GLU A 162 44.29 -6.70 -14.19
N VAL A 163 43.28 -6.43 -15.02
CA VAL A 163 42.49 -5.21 -14.87
C VAL A 163 41.40 -5.54 -13.86
N GLN A 164 41.45 -4.94 -12.67
CA GLN A 164 40.38 -5.06 -11.66
C GLN A 164 39.05 -4.63 -12.30
N ARG A 165 38.21 -5.61 -12.64
CA ARG A 165 36.83 -5.35 -13.04
C ARG A 165 36.08 -4.81 -11.81
N PRO A 166 35.33 -3.70 -11.90
CA PRO A 166 34.53 -3.21 -10.78
C PRO A 166 33.59 -4.32 -10.27
N ASP A 167 33.55 -4.53 -8.96
CA ASP A 167 32.62 -5.46 -8.33
C ASP A 167 31.19 -4.97 -8.62
N LEU A 168 30.49 -5.66 -9.53
CA LEU A 168 29.11 -5.38 -9.93
C LEU A 168 28.12 -5.41 -8.75
N ASN A 169 28.53 -5.86 -7.56
CA ASN A 169 27.72 -5.86 -6.35
C ASN A 169 27.94 -4.65 -5.42
N LYS A 170 28.93 -3.79 -5.69
CA LYS A 170 29.25 -2.64 -4.83
C LYS A 170 28.44 -1.41 -5.27
N GLN A 171 27.36 -1.13 -4.54
CA GLN A 171 26.50 0.01 -4.82
C GLN A 171 27.18 1.31 -4.35
N PRO A 172 27.11 2.41 -5.12
CA PRO A 172 27.70 3.68 -4.73
C PRO A 172 26.99 4.26 -3.50
N PHE A 173 27.68 5.15 -2.80
CA PHE A 173 27.05 5.97 -1.77
C PHE A 173 26.34 7.15 -2.43
N HIS A 174 25.17 7.50 -1.89
CA HIS A 174 24.37 8.62 -2.33
C HIS A 174 24.18 9.60 -1.18
N LEU A 175 24.21 10.89 -1.47
CA LEU A 175 23.80 11.92 -0.51
C LEU A 175 22.27 12.03 -0.47
N THR A 176 21.68 12.11 0.73
CA THR A 176 20.24 12.30 0.88
C THR A 176 19.91 12.97 2.22
N PHE A 177 18.72 13.55 2.32
CA PHE A 177 18.20 14.09 3.58
C PHE A 177 17.68 12.97 4.48
N ILE A 178 17.86 13.16 5.79
CA ILE A 178 17.24 12.32 6.79
C ILE A 178 15.72 12.56 6.79
N ALA A 179 14.96 11.54 6.40
CA ALA A 179 13.51 11.62 6.35
C ALA A 179 12.83 10.46 7.10
N GLY A 180 11.73 10.78 7.77
CA GLY A 180 10.82 9.80 8.37
C GLY A 180 11.49 8.86 9.38
N ILE A 181 11.39 7.55 9.13
CA ILE A 181 11.67 6.45 10.07
C ILE A 181 13.15 6.07 10.21
N ILE A 182 14.08 6.85 9.66
CA ILE A 182 15.52 6.58 9.79
C ILE A 182 15.92 6.81 11.25
N ARG A 183 16.34 5.74 11.95
CA ARG A 183 16.63 5.79 13.40
C ARG A 183 18.10 5.63 13.76
N LYS A 184 18.86 4.81 13.04
CA LYS A 184 20.24 4.44 13.41
C LYS A 184 21.17 4.38 12.21
N CYS A 185 22.40 4.83 12.43
CA CYS A 185 23.50 4.68 11.49
C CYS A 185 23.92 3.21 11.39
N TYR A 186 24.05 2.69 10.18
CA TYR A 186 24.43 1.30 9.93
C TYR A 186 25.94 1.04 10.13
N GLY A 187 26.76 2.10 10.09
CA GLY A 187 28.18 2.04 10.39
C GLY A 187 28.44 1.94 11.90
N CYS A 188 28.13 3.00 12.64
CA CYS A 188 28.45 3.07 14.07
C CYS A 188 27.36 2.53 15.01
N GLY A 189 26.15 2.25 14.52
CA GLY A 189 25.03 1.77 15.34
C GLY A 189 24.34 2.83 16.21
N GLN A 190 24.89 4.04 16.28
CA GLN A 190 24.34 5.16 17.04
C GLN A 190 23.08 5.72 16.38
N SER A 191 22.22 6.34 17.19
CA SER A 191 20.95 6.90 16.75
C SER A 191 21.15 8.27 16.09
N PHE A 192 20.36 8.55 15.05
CA PHE A 192 20.23 9.92 14.53
C PHE A 192 19.33 10.72 15.48
N SER A 193 19.94 11.54 16.33
CA SER A 193 19.23 12.40 17.28
C SER A 193 18.55 13.59 16.57
N ASP A 194 17.73 14.34 17.30
CA ASP A 194 17.02 15.52 16.74
C ASP A 194 17.98 16.59 16.20
N LYS A 195 19.20 16.69 16.75
CA LYS A 195 20.25 17.58 16.21
C LYS A 195 20.64 17.25 14.78
N HIS A 196 20.57 15.96 14.40
CA HIS A 196 20.87 15.50 13.05
C HIS A 196 19.66 15.65 12.11
N ARG A 197 18.56 16.28 12.55
CA ARG A 197 17.36 16.49 11.71
C ARG A 197 17.15 17.96 11.36
N ASN A 198 18.12 18.80 11.71
CA ASN A 198 18.12 20.22 11.40
C ASN A 198 19.30 20.52 10.47
N VAL A 199 19.11 21.50 9.60
CA VAL A 199 20.15 22.11 8.77
C VAL A 199 21.34 22.54 9.66
N PRO A 200 22.60 22.31 9.26
CA PRO A 200 23.06 21.61 8.06
C PRO A 200 23.25 20.09 8.24
N ASN A 201 22.94 19.55 9.42
CA ASN A 201 23.26 18.18 9.82
C ASN A 201 22.20 17.14 9.42
N ASP A 202 21.19 17.55 8.66
CA ASP A 202 20.10 16.69 8.18
C ASP A 202 20.49 15.87 6.94
N LEU A 203 21.74 15.96 6.51
CA LEU A 203 22.32 15.15 5.44
C LEU A 203 22.92 13.83 5.97
N VAL A 204 22.68 12.76 5.20
CA VAL A 204 23.19 11.41 5.50
C VAL A 204 23.68 10.72 4.23
N LEU A 205 24.60 9.77 4.41
CA LEU A 205 24.99 8.86 3.33
C LEU A 205 24.00 7.70 3.25
N LYS A 206 23.57 7.36 2.04
CA LYS A 206 22.66 6.26 1.74
C LYS A 206 23.35 5.28 0.78
N ARG A 207 23.23 3.98 1.06
CA ARG A 207 23.68 2.92 0.15
C ARG A 207 22.65 1.79 0.10
N TYR A 208 22.58 1.09 -1.02
CA TYR A 208 21.87 -0.18 -1.09
C TYR A 208 22.81 -1.30 -0.65
N ASP A 209 22.49 -1.97 0.44
CA ASP A 209 23.37 -2.99 1.03
C ASP A 209 22.56 -4.17 1.59
N HIS A 210 23.21 -5.32 1.68
CA HIS A 210 22.67 -6.49 2.35
C HIS A 210 22.82 -6.33 3.87
N ARG A 211 21.71 -6.09 4.56
CA ARG A 211 21.71 -5.81 6.00
C ARG A 211 22.01 -7.06 6.80
N MET A 212 22.98 -6.94 7.70
CA MET A 212 23.26 -7.93 8.73
C MET A 212 22.36 -7.67 9.94
N TYR A 213 21.70 -8.72 10.42
CA TYR A 213 20.81 -8.66 11.57
C TYR A 213 20.87 -9.94 12.38
N LEU A 214 20.65 -9.84 13.69
CA LEU A 214 20.48 -11.01 14.55
C LEU A 214 19.08 -11.59 14.34
N SER A 215 19.02 -12.84 13.91
CA SER A 215 17.77 -13.58 13.76
C SER A 215 17.00 -13.60 15.09
N PRO A 216 15.75 -13.13 15.17
CA PRO A 216 15.02 -13.03 16.44
C PRO A 216 14.87 -14.39 17.15
N ARG A 217 14.72 -15.47 16.36
CA ARG A 217 14.58 -16.85 16.86
C ARG A 217 15.90 -17.50 17.24
N SER A 218 16.88 -17.43 16.34
CA SER A 218 18.12 -18.22 16.50
C SER A 218 19.27 -17.44 17.12
N LYS A 219 19.14 -16.10 17.26
CA LYS A 219 20.21 -15.18 17.67
C LYS A 219 21.51 -15.27 16.85
N ILE A 220 21.46 -15.97 15.71
CA ILE A 220 22.54 -16.06 14.74
C ILE A 220 22.48 -14.84 13.83
N LEU A 221 23.66 -14.30 13.51
CA LEU A 221 23.84 -13.23 12.55
C LEU A 221 23.44 -13.71 11.15
N LYS A 222 22.44 -13.07 10.55
CA LYS A 222 21.96 -13.37 9.21
C LYS A 222 22.07 -12.13 8.34
N GLN A 223 22.20 -12.36 7.04
CA GLN A 223 22.23 -11.31 6.03
C GLN A 223 20.88 -11.27 5.29
N SER A 224 20.43 -10.08 4.90
CA SER A 224 19.21 -9.94 4.09
C SER A 224 19.43 -10.56 2.71
N VAL A 225 18.37 -11.13 2.14
CA VAL A 225 18.44 -11.76 0.80
C VAL A 225 18.42 -10.72 -0.32
N SER A 226 17.82 -9.56 -0.08
CA SER A 226 17.80 -8.43 -1.01
C SER A 226 18.59 -7.27 -0.45
N LEU A 227 19.08 -6.42 -1.36
CA LEU A 227 19.59 -5.10 -1.03
C LEU A 227 18.48 -4.27 -0.36
N GLN A 228 18.86 -3.49 0.64
CA GLN A 228 17.99 -2.58 1.35
C GLN A 228 18.70 -1.24 1.55
N ASN A 229 17.92 -0.18 1.74
CA ASN A 229 18.47 1.10 2.13
C ASN A 229 19.17 0.99 3.48
N THR A 230 20.46 1.30 3.49
CA THR A 230 21.27 1.55 4.68
C THR A 230 21.65 3.01 4.71
N TYR A 231 21.66 3.58 5.92
CA TYR A 231 21.93 4.98 6.16
C TYR A 231 23.10 5.09 7.13
N PHE A 232 23.97 6.05 6.89
CA PHE A 232 25.16 6.31 7.68
C PHE A 232 25.19 7.79 8.02
N HIS A 233 25.83 8.15 9.14
CA HIS A 233 26.18 9.56 9.35
C HIS A 233 27.05 10.04 8.19
N LEU A 234 26.97 11.33 7.90
CA LEU A 234 27.86 12.00 6.96
C LEU A 234 29.27 12.13 7.58
N ASN A 235 29.94 10.98 7.71
CA ASN A 235 31.23 10.82 8.36
C ASN A 235 31.94 9.60 7.73
N VAL A 236 33.19 9.80 7.33
CA VAL A 236 34.07 8.79 6.71
C VAL A 236 34.14 7.51 7.53
N ASP A 237 34.31 7.60 8.85
CA ASP A 237 34.44 6.43 9.73
C ASP A 237 33.19 5.56 9.72
N CYS A 238 32.01 6.17 9.56
CA CYS A 238 30.76 5.43 9.49
C CYS A 238 30.65 4.61 8.21
N ALA A 239 31.04 5.20 7.07
CA ALA A 239 31.03 4.50 5.79
C ALA A 239 32.15 3.45 5.72
N ARG A 240 33.36 3.78 6.20
CA ARG A 240 34.53 2.87 6.17
C ARG A 240 34.37 1.60 6.97
N LYS A 241 33.51 1.59 8.01
CA LYS A 241 33.11 0.37 8.72
C LYS A 241 32.46 -0.70 7.82
N LYS A 242 31.90 -0.30 6.68
CA LYS A 242 31.29 -1.20 5.69
C LYS A 242 31.97 -1.15 4.32
N ASP A 243 32.93 -0.25 4.15
CA ASP A 243 33.63 -0.03 2.90
C ASP A 243 34.98 0.64 3.15
N PRO A 244 36.04 -0.13 3.45
CA PRO A 244 37.32 0.44 3.85
C PRO A 244 37.92 1.44 2.85
N GLN A 245 37.55 1.35 1.57
CA GLN A 245 38.00 2.22 0.49
C GLN A 245 37.08 3.43 0.25
N PHE A 246 36.13 3.69 1.15
CA PHE A 246 35.21 4.82 0.99
C PHE A 246 35.96 6.15 1.03
N GLU A 247 35.71 6.95 -0.01
CA GLU A 247 36.08 8.37 -0.11
C GLU A 247 34.84 9.21 -0.41
N PHE A 248 34.81 10.45 0.09
CA PHE A 248 33.69 11.37 -0.12
C PHE A 248 33.51 11.79 -1.58
N GLN A 249 34.59 11.73 -2.37
CA GLN A 249 34.60 12.05 -3.80
C GLN A 249 33.74 11.09 -4.62
N ASP A 250 33.53 9.86 -4.12
CA ASP A 250 32.73 8.83 -4.80
C ASP A 250 31.22 8.93 -4.46
N VAL A 251 30.81 9.91 -3.66
CA VAL A 251 29.42 10.08 -3.26
C VAL A 251 28.62 10.72 -4.39
N LEU A 252 27.58 10.03 -4.84
CA LEU A 252 26.67 10.51 -5.87
C LEU A 252 25.61 11.46 -5.29
N ILE A 253 25.55 12.68 -5.82
CA ILE A 253 24.51 13.65 -5.49
C ILE A 253 23.53 13.76 -6.66
N HIS A 254 22.27 13.37 -6.42
CA HIS A 254 21.21 13.51 -7.42
C HIS A 254 20.74 14.96 -7.56
N ASN A 255 20.27 15.33 -8.75
CA ASN A 255 19.88 16.71 -9.07
C ASN A 255 18.77 17.25 -8.15
N GLU A 256 17.82 16.40 -7.73
CA GLU A 256 16.77 16.80 -6.80
C GLU A 256 17.33 17.19 -5.42
N ILE A 257 18.41 16.51 -5.00
CA ILE A 257 19.12 16.86 -3.77
C ILE A 257 19.85 18.18 -3.97
N LYS A 258 20.62 18.33 -5.06
CA LYS A 258 21.36 19.58 -5.37
C LYS A 258 20.45 20.81 -5.31
N GLN A 259 19.25 20.72 -5.88
CA GLN A 259 18.26 21.81 -5.89
C GLN A 259 17.67 22.15 -4.52
N SER A 260 17.77 21.24 -3.56
CA SER A 260 17.20 21.39 -2.21
C SER A 260 18.27 21.72 -1.15
N LEU A 261 19.55 21.83 -1.53
CA LEU A 261 20.63 22.22 -0.61
C LEU A 261 20.51 23.70 -0.26
N SER A 262 20.71 24.03 1.01
CA SER A 262 20.84 25.41 1.49
C SER A 262 22.30 25.82 1.47
N ASP A 263 22.58 27.11 1.63
CA ASP A 263 23.96 27.60 1.69
C ASP A 263 24.75 26.95 2.84
N GLU A 264 24.11 26.69 3.98
CA GLU A 264 24.72 25.97 5.10
C GLU A 264 25.08 24.52 4.75
N HIS A 265 24.25 23.84 3.95
CA HIS A 265 24.58 22.51 3.43
C HIS A 265 25.79 22.56 2.51
N LEU A 266 25.86 23.57 1.64
CA LEU A 266 26.97 23.71 0.69
C LEU A 266 28.30 23.95 1.43
N LEU A 267 28.30 24.79 2.47
CA LEU A 267 29.48 25.00 3.33
C LEU A 267 29.92 23.70 4.01
N LEU A 268 28.97 22.90 4.52
CA LEU A 268 29.28 21.60 5.11
C LEU A 268 29.89 20.64 4.07
N LEU A 269 29.30 20.52 2.88
CA LEU A 269 29.80 19.62 1.83
C LEU A 269 31.17 20.03 1.31
N GLU A 270 31.44 21.33 1.20
CA GLU A 270 32.74 21.88 0.83
C GLU A 270 33.80 21.53 1.87
N SER A 271 33.47 21.61 3.17
CA SER A 271 34.36 21.18 4.25
C SER A 271 34.68 19.68 4.26
N LEU A 272 33.84 18.88 3.60
CA LEU A 272 33.97 17.42 3.50
C LEU A 272 34.53 16.95 2.14
N GLU A 273 34.94 17.87 1.28
CA GLU A 273 35.49 17.61 -0.06
C GLU A 273 34.55 16.80 -0.98
N ILE A 274 33.23 16.92 -0.79
CA ILE A 274 32.25 16.25 -1.65
C ILE A 274 32.03 17.13 -2.90
N GLN A 275 32.33 16.60 -4.09
CA GLN A 275 32.21 17.35 -5.35
C GLN A 275 30.75 17.66 -5.73
N ARG A 276 30.56 18.84 -6.33
CA ARG A 276 29.25 19.47 -6.58
C ARG A 276 28.38 18.78 -7.62
#